data_AF-A0A5B7C0B5-F1
#
_entry.id   AF-A0A5B7C0B5-F1
#
_cell.length_a   1.000
_cell.length_b   1.000
_cell.length_c   1.000
_cell.angle_alpha   90.00
_cell.angle_beta   90.00
_cell.angle_gamma   90.00
#
_symmetry.space_group_name_H-M   'P 1'
#
loop_
_entity.id
_entity.type
_entity.pdbx_description
1 polymer ?
#
loop_
_entity_poly.entity_id
_entity_poly.type
_entity_poly.pdbx_seq_one_letter_code
_entity_poly.pdbx_strand_id
1 'polypeptide(L)'
;MWLMMWHGDDGYHGEADLLVRTLNLCASHWVSEELLSHPQYQLLSNITNRVCHQLCQFRNSKVRDTDRSNTNTDYITTIQIESDMQELVQLVLSVSSDGIHPDIKQTFLTVAKSFYYSAYCTPETIYSHIAKVLFERVI
;
A
#
# COMPACT_ATOMS: atom_id res chain seq x y z
N MET A 1 -17.54 0.20 -0.68
CA MET A 1 -17.74 -1.17 -0.16
C MET A 1 -16.77 -2.08 -0.89
N TRP A 2 -15.72 -2.57 -0.23
CA TRP A 2 -14.64 -3.36 -0.85
C TRP A 2 -15.16 -4.56 -1.65
N LEU A 3 -16.11 -5.30 -1.07
CA LEU A 3 -16.80 -6.43 -1.71
C LEU A 3 -17.47 -6.09 -3.07
N MET A 4 -17.89 -4.83 -3.26
CA MET A 4 -18.51 -4.38 -4.51
C MET A 4 -17.47 -4.01 -5.58
N MET A 5 -16.27 -3.59 -5.18
CA MET A 5 -15.16 -3.33 -6.10
C MET A 5 -14.48 -4.63 -6.53
N TRP A 6 -14.50 -5.65 -5.67
CA TRP A 6 -13.99 -7.00 -5.98
C TRP A 6 -14.73 -7.71 -7.14
N HIS A 7 -15.99 -7.32 -7.43
CA HIS A 7 -16.77 -7.88 -8.54
C HIS A 7 -16.46 -7.26 -9.92
N GLY A 8 -15.62 -6.21 -9.98
CA GLY A 8 -15.25 -5.53 -11.24
C GLY A 8 -13.79 -5.72 -11.59
N ASP A 9 -13.53 -6.48 -12.67
CA ASP A 9 -12.33 -6.70 -13.52
C ASP A 9 -10.89 -6.72 -12.94
N ASP A 10 -10.63 -6.32 -11.70
CA ASP A 10 -9.41 -6.65 -10.98
C ASP A 10 -9.73 -6.91 -9.51
N GLY A 11 -9.35 -8.10 -9.01
CA GLY A 11 -9.71 -8.51 -7.66
C GLY A 11 -8.99 -7.75 -6.52
N TYR A 12 -8.21 -6.73 -6.84
CA TYR A 12 -7.33 -6.01 -5.91
C TYR A 12 -7.82 -4.58 -5.62
N HIS A 13 -8.83 -4.11 -6.36
CA HIS A 13 -9.34 -2.76 -6.19
C HIS A 13 -10.00 -2.57 -4.81
N GLY A 14 -9.32 -1.82 -3.93
CA GLY A 14 -9.80 -1.47 -2.59
C GLY A 14 -9.23 -2.31 -1.44
N GLU A 15 -8.36 -3.29 -1.70
CA GLU A 15 -7.74 -4.12 -0.64
C GLU A 15 -6.96 -3.25 0.36
N ALA A 16 -6.21 -2.28 -0.15
CA ALA A 16 -5.44 -1.38 0.70
C ALA A 16 -6.34 -0.49 1.58
N ASP A 17 -7.45 0.02 1.03
CA ASP A 17 -8.44 0.78 1.82
C ASP A 17 -9.05 -0.08 2.94
N LEU A 18 -9.36 -1.35 2.65
CA LEU A 18 -9.89 -2.27 3.65
C LEU A 18 -8.89 -2.48 4.79
N LEU A 19 -7.62 -2.77 4.47
CA LEU A 19 -6.57 -2.96 5.46
C LEU A 19 -6.37 -1.70 6.32
N VAL A 20 -6.35 -0.51 5.71
CA VAL A 20 -6.23 0.75 6.43
C VAL A 20 -7.40 0.95 7.41
N ARG A 21 -8.64 0.71 6.97
CA ARG A 21 -9.81 0.81 7.84
C ARG A 21 -9.74 -0.17 9.01
N THR A 22 -9.40 -1.43 8.73
CA THR A 22 -9.28 -2.46 9.77
C THR A 22 -8.21 -2.11 10.79
N LEU A 23 -7.02 -1.69 10.34
CA LEU A 23 -5.93 -1.30 11.24
C LEU A 23 -6.30 -0.11 12.12
N ASN A 24 -6.94 0.91 11.54
CA ASN A 24 -7.39 2.08 12.32
C ASN A 24 -8.46 1.69 13.34
N LEU A 25 -9.42 0.83 12.99
CA LEU A 25 -10.40 0.30 13.94
C LEU A 25 -9.74 -0.50 15.07
N CYS A 26 -8.77 -1.37 14.75
CA CYS A 26 -8.02 -2.13 15.76
C CYS A 26 -7.19 -1.23 16.68
N ALA A 27 -6.68 -0.10 16.18
CA ALA A 27 -5.96 0.91 16.95
C ALA A 27 -6.89 1.84 17.77
N SER A 28 -8.20 1.55 17.83
CA SER A 28 -9.21 2.40 18.49
C SER A 28 -9.33 3.81 17.91
N HIS A 29 -8.90 4.02 16.67
CA HIS A 29 -9.18 5.26 15.95
C HIS A 29 -10.63 5.22 15.45
N TRP A 30 -11.41 6.24 15.83
CA TRP A 30 -12.78 6.40 15.37
C TRP A 30 -12.79 6.90 13.93
N VAL A 31 -13.06 6.00 12.99
CA VAL A 31 -13.22 6.34 11.57
C VAL A 31 -14.70 6.61 11.30
N SER A 32 -15.12 7.86 11.48
CA SER A 32 -16.50 8.30 11.23
C SER A 32 -16.81 8.39 9.72
N GLU A 33 -18.09 8.40 9.34
CA GLU A 33 -18.49 8.66 7.95
C GLU A 33 -18.06 10.05 7.46
N GLU A 34 -17.99 11.03 8.37
CA GLU A 34 -17.46 12.37 8.08
C GLU A 34 -15.97 12.31 7.73
N LEU A 35 -15.16 11.56 8.50
CA LEU A 35 -13.75 11.36 8.20
C LEU A 35 -13.55 10.63 6.87
N LEU A 36 -14.36 9.61 6.58
CA LEU A 36 -14.31 8.87 5.31
C LEU A 36 -14.68 9.75 4.10
N SER A 37 -15.51 10.76 4.33
CA SER A 37 -15.92 11.74 3.32
C SER A 37 -14.95 12.92 3.22
N HIS A 38 -13.96 13.00 4.11
CA HIS A 38 -12.99 14.09 4.14
C HIS A 38 -12.10 14.06 2.88
N PRO A 39 -11.92 15.19 2.16
CA PRO A 39 -11.18 15.23 0.90
C PRO A 39 -9.75 14.69 1.02
N GLN A 40 -9.06 15.03 2.12
CA GLN A 40 -7.70 14.55 2.36
C GLN A 40 -7.66 13.04 2.65
N TYR A 41 -8.69 12.48 3.30
CA TYR A 41 -8.78 11.04 3.55
C TYR A 41 -9.00 10.30 2.22
N GLN A 42 -9.88 10.82 1.37
CA GLN A 42 -10.12 10.28 0.03
C GLN A 42 -8.87 10.34 -0.84
N LEU A 43 -8.11 11.44 -0.78
CA LEU A 43 -6.83 11.55 -1.49
C LEU A 43 -5.82 10.50 -1.03
N LEU A 44 -5.63 10.37 0.29
CA LEU A 44 -4.77 9.33 0.90
C LEU A 44 -5.21 7.91 0.51
N SER A 45 -6.51 7.64 0.53
CA SER A 45 -7.06 6.36 0.12
C SER A 45 -6.81 6.09 -1.37
N ASN A 46 -7.12 7.04 -2.24
CA ASN A 46 -6.95 6.90 -3.68
C ASN A 46 -5.49 6.61 -4.05
N ILE A 47 -4.54 7.37 -3.51
CA ILE A 47 -3.13 7.17 -3.82
C ILE A 47 -2.58 5.86 -3.23
N THR A 48 -2.98 5.50 -2.01
CA THR A 48 -2.56 4.24 -1.39
C THR A 48 -3.06 3.04 -2.18
N ASN A 49 -4.33 3.04 -2.63
CA ASN A 49 -4.85 1.99 -3.48
C ASN A 49 -4.14 1.94 -4.84
N ARG A 50 -3.86 3.10 -5.44
CA ARG A 50 -3.13 3.19 -6.72
C ARG A 50 -1.74 2.55 -6.61
N VAL A 51 -0.97 2.93 -5.59
CA VAL A 51 0.37 2.37 -5.31
C VAL A 51 0.28 0.86 -5.06
N CYS A 52 -0.61 0.42 -4.16
CA CYS A 52 -0.74 -0.99 -3.81
C CYS A 52 -1.16 -1.85 -5.01
N HIS A 53 -2.07 -1.35 -5.84
CA HIS A 53 -2.51 -2.01 -7.06
C HIS A 53 -1.37 -2.14 -8.08
N GLN A 54 -0.64 -1.06 -8.36
CA GLN A 54 0.52 -1.10 -9.25
C GLN A 54 1.60 -2.07 -8.76
N LEU A 55 1.87 -2.08 -7.45
CA LEU A 55 2.82 -3.00 -6.82
C LEU A 55 2.38 -4.46 -6.93
N CYS A 56 1.08 -4.74 -6.75
CA CYS A 56 0.52 -6.08 -6.95
C CYS A 56 0.67 -6.53 -8.41
N GLN A 57 0.39 -5.64 -9.37
CA GLN A 57 0.58 -5.93 -10.79
C GLN A 57 2.04 -6.20 -11.13
N PHE A 58 2.96 -5.35 -10.65
CA PHE A 58 4.41 -5.51 -10.83
C PHE A 58 4.93 -6.81 -10.22
N ARG A 59 4.48 -7.17 -9.01
CA ARG A 59 4.84 -8.45 -8.39
C ARG A 59 4.34 -9.63 -9.24
N ASN A 60 3.11 -9.55 -9.74
CA ASN A 60 2.50 -10.60 -10.53
C ASN A 60 3.12 -10.74 -11.93
N SER A 61 3.57 -9.65 -12.57
CA SER A 61 4.30 -9.70 -13.84
C SER A 61 5.66 -10.35 -13.64
N LYS A 62 6.40 -9.98 -12.58
CA LYS A 62 7.70 -10.58 -12.24
C LYS A 62 7.65 -12.10 -12.03
N VAL A 63 6.55 -12.62 -11.48
CA VAL A 63 6.34 -14.08 -11.30
C VAL A 63 6.05 -14.77 -12.64
N ARG A 64 5.40 -14.09 -13.59
CA ARG A 64 5.00 -14.64 -14.89
C ARG A 64 6.10 -14.53 -15.96
N ASP A 65 6.93 -13.50 -15.90
CA ASP A 65 7.96 -13.17 -16.90
C ASP A 65 9.29 -13.92 -16.72
N THR A 66 9.26 -15.14 -16.15
CA THR A 66 10.43 -16.04 -16.26
C THR A 66 10.73 -16.40 -17.74
N ASP A 67 9.82 -16.09 -18.69
CA ASP A 67 9.95 -16.51 -20.10
C ASP A 67 9.78 -15.40 -21.17
N ARG A 68 9.52 -14.13 -20.83
CA ARG A 68 9.44 -13.04 -21.84
C ARG A 68 9.89 -11.68 -21.29
N SER A 69 11.10 -11.29 -21.67
CA SER A 69 11.69 -9.97 -21.42
C SER A 69 10.89 -8.85 -22.10
N ASN A 70 10.06 -8.11 -21.35
CA ASN A 70 9.51 -6.83 -21.78
C ASN A 70 9.96 -5.69 -20.84
N THR A 71 11.26 -5.43 -20.84
CA THR A 71 11.97 -4.52 -19.92
C THR A 71 11.47 -3.07 -19.92
N ASN A 72 10.85 -2.60 -21.02
CA ASN A 72 10.37 -1.22 -21.11
C ASN A 72 9.09 -0.96 -20.33
N THR A 73 8.19 -1.96 -20.23
CA THR A 73 6.95 -1.83 -19.47
C THR A 73 7.23 -1.80 -17.97
N ASP A 74 8.13 -2.66 -17.50
CA ASP A 74 8.55 -2.70 -16.09
C ASP A 74 9.23 -1.40 -15.64
N TYR A 75 10.04 -0.78 -16.50
CA TYR A 75 10.69 0.51 -16.21
C TYR A 75 9.68 1.64 -16.02
N ILE A 76 8.70 1.76 -16.91
CA ILE A 76 7.65 2.80 -16.83
C ILE A 76 6.77 2.57 -15.60
N THR A 77 6.38 1.32 -15.33
CA THR A 77 5.61 0.96 -14.12
C THR A 77 6.40 1.31 -12.85
N THR A 78 7.71 1.06 -12.83
CA THR A 78 8.58 1.41 -11.69
C THR A 78 8.60 2.93 -11.45
N ILE A 79 8.78 3.75 -12.49
CA ILE A 79 8.76 5.22 -12.33
C ILE A 79 7.44 5.70 -11.75
N GLN A 80 6.31 5.17 -12.24
CA GLN A 80 4.99 5.57 -11.76
C GLN A 80 4.79 5.18 -10.29
N ILE A 81 5.19 3.97 -9.90
CA ILE A 81 5.15 3.50 -8.51
C ILE A 81 5.97 4.42 -7.61
N GLU A 82 7.19 4.78 -8.00
CA GLU A 82 8.04 5.69 -7.23
C GLU A 82 7.43 7.09 -7.09
N SER A 83 6.88 7.64 -8.18
CA SER A 83 6.22 8.94 -8.15
C SER A 83 5.01 8.95 -7.22
N ASP A 84 4.15 7.92 -7.31
CA ASP A 84 2.95 7.81 -6.49
C ASP A 84 3.30 7.56 -5.01
N MET A 85 4.37 6.80 -4.74
CA MET A 85 4.88 6.58 -3.39
C MET A 85 5.48 7.85 -2.79
N GLN A 86 6.19 8.65 -3.57
CA GLN A 86 6.71 9.96 -3.13
C GLN A 86 5.58 10.92 -2.78
N GLU A 87 4.54 11.00 -3.62
CA GLU A 87 3.35 11.81 -3.34
C GLU A 87 2.66 11.34 -2.04
N LEU A 88 2.50 10.02 -1.83
CA LEU A 88 1.94 9.48 -0.58
C LEU A 88 2.77 9.86 0.65
N VAL A 89 4.11 9.74 0.57
CA VAL A 89 5.00 10.12 1.67
C VAL A 89 4.87 11.61 1.98
N GLN A 90 4.80 12.47 0.96
CA GLN A 90 4.62 13.91 1.16
C GLN A 90 3.28 14.22 1.83
N LEU A 91 2.18 13.58 1.42
CA LEU A 91 0.87 13.77 2.03
C LEU A 91 0.85 13.34 3.49
N VAL A 92 1.50 12.23 3.83
CA VAL A 92 1.54 11.70 5.20
C VAL A 92 2.43 12.54 6.12
N LEU A 93 3.57 13.01 5.61
CA LEU A 93 4.52 13.84 6.38
C LEU A 93 4.14 15.32 6.43
N SER A 94 3.21 15.76 5.58
CA SER A 94 2.76 17.15 5.57
C SER A 94 2.14 17.54 6.92
N VAL A 95 2.72 18.57 7.54
CA VAL A 95 2.23 19.17 8.80
C VAL A 95 1.08 20.12 8.46
N SER A 96 0.01 19.59 7.87
CA SER A 96 -1.23 20.32 7.61
C SER A 96 -2.21 20.10 8.76
N SER A 97 -2.89 21.17 9.17
CA SER A 97 -4.06 21.10 10.06
C SER A 97 -5.30 20.65 9.27
N ASP A 98 -5.20 19.51 8.60
CA ASP A 98 -6.27 18.93 7.78
C ASP A 98 -7.27 18.10 8.59
N GLY A 99 -7.21 18.17 9.92
CA GLY A 99 -8.15 17.49 10.82
C GLY A 99 -7.99 15.96 10.88
N ILE A 100 -7.04 15.38 10.13
CA ILE A 100 -6.77 13.93 10.16
C ILE A 100 -5.68 13.64 11.17
N HIS A 101 -5.96 12.70 12.08
CA HIS A 101 -4.98 12.26 13.07
C HIS A 101 -3.70 11.72 12.39
N PRO A 102 -2.50 12.13 12.82
CA PRO A 102 -1.24 11.68 12.21
C PRO A 102 -1.11 10.16 12.13
N ASP A 103 -1.52 9.44 13.17
CA ASP A 103 -1.48 7.96 13.18
C ASP A 103 -2.35 7.35 12.07
N ILE A 104 -3.50 7.96 11.73
CA ILE A 104 -4.34 7.50 10.63
C ILE A 104 -3.60 7.67 9.29
N LYS A 105 -2.93 8.81 9.08
CA LYS A 105 -2.07 9.02 7.90
C LYS A 105 -0.94 7.99 7.86
N GLN A 106 -0.33 7.71 9.01
CA GLN A 106 0.75 6.75 9.13
C GLN A 106 0.28 5.31 8.82
N THR A 107 -0.97 4.96 9.10
CA THR A 107 -1.57 3.67 8.69
C THR A 107 -1.57 3.51 7.17
N PHE A 108 -1.94 4.54 6.40
CA PHE A 108 -1.86 4.49 4.93
C PHE A 108 -0.45 4.20 4.44
N LEU A 109 0.55 4.93 4.96
CA LEU A 109 1.95 4.72 4.60
C LEU A 109 2.45 3.33 5.01
N THR A 110 2.01 2.82 6.16
CA THR A 110 2.39 1.50 6.66
C THR A 110 1.88 0.39 5.74
N VAL A 111 0.63 0.50 5.27
CA VAL A 111 0.06 -0.43 4.28
C VAL A 111 0.81 -0.33 2.95
N ALA A 112 1.05 0.88 2.41
CA ALA A 112 1.80 1.01 1.16
C ALA A 112 3.21 0.41 1.25
N LYS A 113 3.93 0.65 2.37
CA LYS A 113 5.27 0.08 2.60
C LYS A 113 5.28 -1.44 2.66
N SER A 114 4.24 -2.08 3.20
CA SER A 114 4.17 -3.55 3.26
C SER A 114 4.00 -4.16 1.85
N PHE A 115 3.16 -3.55 1.01
CA PHE A 115 3.01 -3.93 -0.40
C PHE A 115 4.32 -3.70 -1.16
N TYR A 116 4.97 -2.57 -0.92
CA TYR A 116 6.23 -2.21 -1.56
C TYR A 116 7.32 -3.22 -1.24
N TYR A 117 7.49 -3.53 0.06
CA TYR A 117 8.43 -4.55 0.52
C TYR A 117 8.15 -5.92 -0.13
N SER A 118 6.89 -6.35 -0.17
CA SER A 118 6.51 -7.63 -0.77
C SER A 118 6.73 -7.70 -2.29
N ALA A 119 6.63 -6.58 -3.00
CA ALA A 119 6.79 -6.55 -4.45
C ALA A 119 8.27 -6.57 -4.89
N TYR A 120 9.14 -5.89 -4.14
CA TYR A 120 10.56 -5.78 -4.48
C TYR A 120 11.43 -6.90 -3.90
N CYS A 121 11.11 -7.41 -2.71
CA CYS A 121 11.88 -8.49 -2.09
C CYS A 121 11.54 -9.85 -2.72
N THR A 122 12.57 -10.68 -2.92
CA THR A 122 12.35 -12.07 -3.36
C THR A 122 11.78 -12.91 -2.21
N PRO A 123 11.10 -14.03 -2.51
CA PRO A 123 10.61 -14.94 -1.47
C PRO A 123 11.70 -15.36 -0.48
N GLU A 124 12.91 -15.67 -0.96
CA GLU A 124 14.06 -16.05 -0.14
C GLU A 124 14.46 -14.93 0.83
N THR A 125 14.46 -13.69 0.34
CA THR A 125 14.75 -12.50 1.17
C THR A 125 13.68 -12.33 2.25
N ILE A 126 12.41 -12.49 1.88
CA ILE A 126 11.28 -12.39 2.82
C ILE A 126 11.38 -13.47 3.90
N TYR A 127 11.64 -14.73 3.55
CA TYR A 127 11.80 -15.81 4.52
C TYR A 127 12.99 -15.58 5.47
N SER A 128 14.12 -15.10 4.94
CA SER A 128 15.28 -14.74 5.75
C SER A 128 14.97 -13.60 6.72
N HIS A 129 14.24 -12.57 6.29
CA HIS A 129 13.82 -11.48 7.15
C HIS A 129 12.81 -11.93 8.21
N ILE A 130 11.86 -12.81 7.86
CA ILE A 130 10.90 -13.40 8.82
C ILE A 130 11.65 -14.19 9.90
N ALA A 131 12.61 -15.04 9.50
CA ALA A 131 13.45 -15.80 10.42
C ALA A 131 14.13 -14.88 11.44
N LYS A 132 14.81 -13.84 10.95
CA LYS A 132 15.55 -12.88 11.78
C LYS A 132 14.66 -12.05 12.70
N VAL A 133 13.56 -11.51 12.17
CA VAL A 133 12.72 -10.55 12.93
C VAL A 133 11.83 -11.25 13.95
N LEU A 134 11.30 -12.43 13.63
CA LEU A 134 10.33 -13.11 14.49
C LEU A 134 10.94 -14.19 15.39
N PHE A 135 12.07 -14.78 15.01
CA PHE A 135 12.60 -15.98 15.68
C PHE A 135 14.03 -15.84 16.21
N GLU A 136 14.80 -14.84 15.77
CA GLU A 136 16.12 -14.56 16.33
C GLU A 136 16.05 -13.49 17.41
N ARG A 137 16.66 -13.77 18.57
CA ARG A 137 16.72 -12.81 19.68
C ARG A 137 17.82 -11.78 19.41
N VAL A 138 17.50 -10.50 19.59
CA VAL A 138 18.51 -9.43 19.66
C VAL A 138 19.31 -9.61 20.95
N ILE A 139 20.61 -9.84 20.83
CA ILE A 139 21.55 -9.99 21.96
C ILE A 139 21.95 -8.61 22.46
#